data_AF-A0A7U9S070-F1
#
_entry.id   AF-A0A7U9S070-F1
#
_cell.length_a   1.000
_cell.length_b   1.000
_cell.length_c   1.000
_cell.angle_alpha   90.00
_cell.angle_beta   90.00
_cell.angle_gamma   90.00
#
_symmetry.space_group_name_H-M   'P 1'
#
loop_
_entity.id
_entity.type
_entity.pdbx_description
1 polymer ?
#
loop_
_entity_poly.entity_id
_entity_poly.type
_entity_poly.pdbx_seq_one_letter_code
_entity_poly.pdbx_strand_id
1 'polypeptide(L)' 'MSKTSSKETRTREQIEGEIRGLQQLLTATDYKALKHADGVMSDEEYEETRQLRVEYRRQINDLEAELEAAEGQVADNE' A
#
# COMPACT_ATOMS: atom_id res chain seq x y z
N MET A 1 -0.06 16.62 32.32
CA MET A 1 -0.46 15.67 31.26
C MET A 1 0.07 16.21 29.93
N SER A 2 1.31 15.88 29.56
CA SER A 2 1.83 16.20 28.22
C SER A 2 1.56 15.02 27.31
N LYS A 3 0.60 15.19 26.39
CA LYS A 3 0.45 14.32 25.23
C LYS A 3 1.53 14.71 24.23
N THR A 4 2.73 14.16 24.41
CA THR A 4 3.70 14.10 23.31
C THR A 4 3.41 12.81 22.56
N SER A 5 2.46 12.87 21.61
CA SER A 5 2.35 11.83 20.59
C SER A 5 3.54 12.03 19.65
N SER A 6 4.71 11.53 20.02
CA SER A 6 5.79 11.34 19.06
C SER A 6 5.21 10.40 18.01
N LYS A 7 5.06 10.85 16.76
CA LYS A 7 4.99 9.91 15.64
C LYS A 7 6.26 9.07 15.77
N GLU A 8 6.14 7.81 16.15
CA GLU A 8 7.29 6.91 16.13
C GLU A 8 7.75 6.84 14.67
N THR A 9 8.99 7.26 14.41
CA THR A 9 9.59 7.11 13.10
C THR A 9 9.65 5.62 12.80
N ARG A 10 8.91 5.18 11.78
CA ARG A 10 8.88 3.78 11.37
C ARG A 10 10.24 3.39 10.81
N THR A 11 10.68 2.16 11.09
CA THR A 11 11.91 1.63 10.50
C THR A 11 11.66 1.23 9.05
N ARG A 12 12.74 1.20 8.25
CA ARG A 12 12.70 0.66 6.87
C ARG A 12 12.02 -0.71 6.81
N GLU A 13 12.42 -1.61 7.70
CA GLU A 13 11.91 -2.99 7.75
C GLU A 13 10.39 -3.03 8.01
N GLN A 14 9.87 -2.13 8.86
CA GLN A 14 8.43 -2.02 9.11
C GLN A 14 7.69 -1.57 7.85
N ILE A 15 8.17 -0.51 7.18
CA ILE A 15 7.55 0.03 5.96
C ILE A 15 7.56 -1.03 4.85
N GLU A 16 8.70 -1.69 4.61
CA GLU A 16 8.80 -2.76 3.62
C GLU A 16 7.91 -3.97 3.97
N GLY A 17 7.75 -4.28 5.26
CA GLY A 17 6.84 -5.30 5.74
C GLY A 17 5.38 -5.00 5.40
N GLU A 18 4.95 -3.75 5.62
CA GLU A 18 3.62 -3.27 5.26
C GLU A 18 3.40 -3.32 3.73
N ILE A 19 4.38 -2.86 2.94
CA ILE A 19 4.33 -2.92 1.47
C ILE A 19 4.15 -4.37 1.01
N ARG A 20 4.94 -5.32 1.52
CA ARG A 20 4.81 -6.75 1.18
C ARG A 20 3.43 -7.29 1.53
N GLY A 21 2.87 -6.91 2.67
CA GLY A 21 1.52 -7.31 3.07
C GLY A 21 0.45 -6.80 2.09
N LEU A 22 0.52 -5.51 1.71
CA LEU A 22 -0.40 -4.92 0.75
C LEU A 22 -0.25 -5.52 -0.66
N GLN A 23 0.97 -5.83 -1.09
CA GLN A 23 1.22 -6.54 -2.36
C GLN A 23 0.59 -7.94 -2.36
N GLN A 24 0.63 -8.66 -1.24
CA GLN A 24 -0.07 -9.95 -1.10
C GLN A 24 -1.59 -9.79 -1.18
N LEU A 25 -2.15 -8.79 -0.50
CA LEU A 25 -3.59 -8.49 -0.58
C LEU A 25 -4.01 -8.08 -2.00
N LEU A 26 -3.20 -7.29 -2.69
CA LEU A 26 -3.42 -6.92 -4.09
C LEU A 26 -3.41 -8.17 -4.98
N THR A 27 -2.40 -9.04 -4.82
CA THR A 27 -2.29 -10.30 -5.58
C THR A 27 -3.50 -11.22 -5.33
N ALA A 28 -4.00 -11.29 -4.10
CA ALA A 28 -5.18 -12.10 -3.74
C ALA A 28 -6.46 -11.68 -4.49
N THR A 29 -6.51 -10.46 -5.03
CA THR A 29 -7.64 -9.97 -5.83
C THR A 29 -7.51 -10.23 -7.34
N ASP A 30 -6.37 -10.76 -7.81
CA ASP A 30 -6.08 -10.87 -9.24
C ASP A 30 -7.05 -11.81 -9.96
N TYR A 31 -7.52 -12.89 -9.31
CA TYR A 31 -8.50 -13.79 -9.92
C TYR A 31 -9.81 -13.07 -10.29
N LYS A 32 -10.32 -12.18 -9.41
CA LYS A 32 -11.52 -11.38 -9.69
C LYS A 32 -11.24 -10.32 -10.75
N ALA A 33 -10.07 -9.70 -10.73
CA ALA A 33 -9.66 -8.72 -11.74
C ALA A 33 -9.57 -9.35 -13.14
N LEU A 34 -9.02 -10.56 -13.26
CA LEU A 34 -8.99 -11.31 -14.52
C LEU A 34 -10.40 -11.66 -15.00
N LYS A 35 -11.28 -12.16 -14.12
CA LYS A 35 -12.68 -12.42 -14.49
C LYS A 35 -13.41 -11.19 -15.01
N HIS A 36 -13.18 -10.03 -14.40
CA HIS A 36 -13.75 -8.77 -14.87
C HIS A 36 -13.19 -8.39 -16.25
N ALA A 37 -11.87 -8.49 -16.44
CA ALA A 37 -11.21 -8.20 -17.71
C ALA A 37 -11.67 -9.13 -18.86
N ASP A 38 -11.93 -10.41 -18.55
CA ASP A 38 -12.44 -11.40 -19.50
C ASP A 38 -13.95 -11.26 -19.78
N GLY A 39 -14.64 -10.31 -19.13
CA GLY A 39 -16.09 -10.10 -19.26
C GLY A 39 -16.96 -11.15 -18.56
N VAL A 40 -16.37 -11.95 -17.67
CA VAL A 40 -17.04 -13.03 -16.91
C VAL A 40 -17.71 -12.51 -15.64
N MET A 41 -17.27 -11.36 -15.12
CA MET A 41 -17.81 -10.69 -13.93
C MET A 41 -18.34 -9.31 -14.31
N SER A 42 -19.52 -8.93 -13.81
CA SER A 42 -20.09 -7.61 -14.10
C SER A 42 -19.34 -6.48 -13.39
N ASP A 43 -19.56 -5.24 -13.82
CA ASP A 43 -19.01 -4.07 -13.13
C ASP A 43 -19.51 -3.97 -11.68
N GLU A 44 -20.79 -4.27 -11.44
CA GLU A 44 -21.42 -4.23 -10.11
C GLU A 44 -20.80 -5.26 -9.16
N GLU A 45 -20.52 -6.48 -9.64
CA GLU A 45 -19.86 -7.54 -8.87
C GLU A 45 -18.37 -7.23 -8.62
N TYR A 46 -17.72 -6.50 -9.53
CA TYR A 46 -16.30 -6.16 -9.43
C TYR A 46 -16.03 -4.90 -8.59
N GLU A 47 -17.04 -4.06 -8.33
CA GLU A 47 -16.85 -2.72 -7.75
C GLU A 47 -16.11 -2.73 -6.40
N GLU A 48 -16.47 -3.63 -5.49
CA GLU A 48 -15.76 -3.78 -4.21
C GLU A 48 -14.28 -4.14 -4.44
N THR A 49 -14.00 -5.04 -5.38
CA THR A 49 -12.62 -5.44 -5.71
C THR A 49 -11.85 -4.27 -6.33
N ARG A 50 -12.50 -3.47 -7.18
CA ARG A 50 -11.92 -2.26 -7.76
C ARG A 50 -11.50 -1.28 -6.67
N GLN A 51 -12.38 -1.01 -5.70
CA GLN A 51 -12.11 -0.09 -4.60
C GLN A 51 -10.94 -0.59 -3.72
N LEU A 52 -10.93 -1.87 -3.35
CA LEU A 52 -9.81 -2.47 -2.61
C LEU A 52 -8.48 -2.34 -3.36
N ARG A 53 -8.47 -2.60 -4.67
CA ARG A 53 -7.25 -2.50 -5.49
C ARG A 53 -6.75 -1.06 -5.61
N VAL A 54 -7.65 -0.08 -5.69
CA VAL A 54 -7.29 1.35 -5.68
C VAL A 54 -6.69 1.72 -4.34
N GLU A 55 -7.32 1.30 -3.25
CA GLU A 55 -6.87 1.58 -1.88
C GLU A 55 -5.50 0.98 -1.59
N TYR A 56 -5.27 -0.30 -1.90
CA TYR A 56 -3.97 -0.95 -1.69
C TYR A 56 -2.86 -0.29 -2.49
N ARG A 57 -3.10 0.09 -3.75
CA ARG A 57 -2.10 0.79 -4.56
C ARG A 57 -1.79 2.17 -4.01
N ARG A 58 -2.80 2.90 -3.52
CA ARG A 58 -2.56 4.18 -2.84
C ARG A 58 -1.66 3.99 -1.62
N GLN A 59 -2.00 3.04 -0.74
CA GLN A 59 -1.20 2.77 0.46
C GLN A 59 0.23 2.33 0.13
N ILE A 60 0.42 1.48 -0.89
CA ILE A 60 1.75 1.08 -1.36
C ILE A 60 2.54 2.33 -1.80
N ASN A 61 1.96 3.17 -2.66
CA ASN A 61 2.64 4.39 -3.13
C ASN A 61 2.98 5.35 -1.98
N ASP A 62 2.08 5.50 -0.99
CA ASP A 62 2.31 6.34 0.18
C ASP A 62 3.48 5.81 1.03
N LEU A 63 3.58 4.48 1.19
CA LEU A 63 4.67 3.82 1.92
C LEU A 63 6.00 3.88 1.16
N GLU A 64 5.97 3.73 -0.16
CA GLU A 64 7.15 3.89 -1.02
C GLU A 64 7.69 5.33 -0.94
N ALA A 65 6.81 6.33 -0.96
CA ALA A 65 7.19 7.73 -0.76
C ALA A 65 7.75 8.00 0.64
N GLU A 66 7.22 7.35 1.69
CA GLU A 66 7.79 7.45 3.04
C GLU A 66 9.19 6.85 3.12
N LEU A 67 9.40 5.70 2.45
CA LEU A 67 10.70 5.04 2.40
C LEU A 67 11.74 5.91 1.66
N GLU A 68 11.37 6.49 0.52
CA GLU A 68 12.22 7.42 -0.23
C GLU A 68 12.57 8.66 0.60
N ALA A 69 11.60 9.25 1.30
CA ALA A 69 11.84 10.40 2.18
C ALA A 69 12.77 10.05 3.35
N ALA A 70 12.65 8.84 3.92
CA ALA A 70 13.53 8.37 4.98
C ALA A 70 14.96 8.11 4.48
N GLU A 71 15.13 7.61 3.25
CA GLU A 71 16.45 7.39 2.62
C GLU A 71 17.14 8.72 2.25
N GLY A 72 16.39 9.67 1.68
CA GLY A 72 16.92 11.00 1.30
C GLY A 72 17.45 11.79 2.50
N GLN A 73 16.80 11.66 3.67
CA GLN A 73 17.25 12.30 4.92
C GLN A 73 18.56 11.71 5.49
N VAL A 74 18.91 10.47 5.13
CA VAL A 74 20.18 9.86 5.54
C VAL A 74 21.32 10.32 4.63
N ALA A 75 21.06 10.48 3.33
CA ALA A 75 22.05 10.92 2.35
C ALA A 75 22.47 12.40 2.51
N ASP A 76 21.58 13.27 2.97
CA ASP A 76 21.87 14.69 3.22
C ASP A 76 22.67 14.97 4.51
N ASN A 77 22.97 13.94 5.30
CA ASN A 77 23.71 14.03 6.58
C ASN A 77 25.16 13.49 6.52
N GLU A 78 25.66 13.09 5.35
CA GLU A 78 27.07 12.72 5.11
C GLU A 78 27.87 13.87 4.46
#